data_AF-A0A6J6QLH0-F1
#
_entry.id   AF-A0A6J6QLH0-F1
#
_cell.length_a   1.000
_cell.length_b   1.000
_cell.length_c   1.000
_cell.angle_alpha   90.00
_cell.angle_beta   90.00
_cell.angle_gamma   90.00
#
_symmetry.space_group_name_H-M   'P 1'
#
loop_
_entity.id
_entity.type
_entity.pdbx_description
1 polymer ?
#
loop_
_entity_poly.entity_id
_entity_poly.type
_entity_poly.pdbx_seq_one_letter_code
_entity_poly.pdbx_strand_id
1 'polypeptide(L)'
;MFELRERWAANVVTAFITIDGESVGVVANQPMILAGTLDIPASQKAARFVSFCDAFNIPLLTLVDTPGFYPGKDLEWRGMIRHGGQLVFAYARATVPRVCVILRKSYGGAYIVMDSKKMGNDLCLAWPTAELAVMGAGQAAAILQRRATPEERAAFEADYSERLLNPYVAAERGYVDAVINPEETRREVSAALVMLRDKRERLAPRKHDNTPL
;
A
#
# COMPACT_ATOMS: atom_id res chain seq x y z
N MET A 1 18.28 7.01 7.86
CA MET A 1 16.81 7.08 7.95
C MET A 1 16.44 7.97 9.12
N PHE A 2 15.46 8.85 8.93
CA PHE A 2 14.91 9.71 9.99
C PHE A 2 13.40 9.45 10.11
N GLU A 3 12.99 8.74 11.16
CA GLU A 3 11.59 8.35 11.36
C GLU A 3 10.77 9.46 12.03
N LEU A 4 9.55 9.65 11.54
CA LEU A 4 8.57 10.58 12.11
C LEU A 4 7.49 9.82 12.87
N ARG A 5 7.14 10.34 14.06
CA ARG A 5 6.06 9.80 14.90
C ARG A 5 6.21 8.29 15.17
N GLU A 6 7.43 7.81 15.37
CA GLU A 6 7.76 6.40 15.65
C GLU A 6 6.87 5.79 16.75
N ARG A 7 6.65 6.53 17.84
CA ARG A 7 5.85 6.08 19.00
C ARG A 7 4.33 6.14 18.81
N TRP A 8 3.83 6.57 17.66
CA TRP A 8 2.39 6.69 17.39
C TRP A 8 2.03 5.93 16.11
N ALA A 9 0.98 5.11 16.18
CA ALA A 9 0.54 4.24 15.08
C ALA A 9 1.71 3.43 14.48
N ALA A 10 2.39 2.67 15.34
CA ALA A 10 3.60 1.93 14.98
C ALA A 10 3.38 0.78 13.98
N ASN A 11 2.12 0.47 13.63
CA ASN A 11 1.71 -0.41 12.53
C ASN A 11 1.97 0.19 11.13
N VAL A 12 2.28 1.49 11.03
CA VAL A 12 2.79 2.15 9.82
C VAL A 12 3.99 3.04 10.14
N VAL A 13 5.06 2.87 9.38
CA VAL A 13 6.28 3.68 9.43
C VAL A 13 6.17 4.82 8.44
N THR A 14 6.58 6.02 8.87
CA THR A 14 6.74 7.21 8.01
C THR A 14 8.11 7.81 8.26
N ALA A 15 8.96 7.91 7.25
CA ALA A 15 10.35 8.34 7.43
C ALA A 15 10.91 9.08 6.22
N PHE A 16 11.94 9.88 6.45
CA PHE A 16 12.78 10.40 5.38
C PHE A 16 14.05 9.56 5.23
N ILE A 17 14.40 9.27 3.99
CA ILE A 17 15.66 8.63 3.61
C ILE A 17 16.32 9.43 2.49
N THR A 18 17.52 9.01 2.12
CA THR A 18 18.25 9.55 0.96
C THR A 18 18.55 8.41 -0.01
N ILE A 19 18.17 8.58 -1.27
CA ILE A 19 18.55 7.69 -2.37
C ILE A 19 19.32 8.54 -3.37
N ASP A 20 20.59 8.19 -3.56
CA ASP A 20 21.52 8.86 -4.49
C ASP A 20 21.57 10.39 -4.34
N GLY A 21 21.54 10.86 -3.09
CA GLY A 21 21.61 12.27 -2.73
C GLY A 21 20.27 13.01 -2.68
N GLU A 22 19.20 12.40 -3.20
CA GLU A 22 17.86 12.98 -3.20
C GLU A 22 17.04 12.55 -1.97
N SER A 23 16.24 13.47 -1.43
CA SER A 23 15.37 13.16 -0.28
C SER A 23 14.14 12.38 -0.74
N VAL A 24 13.82 11.29 -0.04
CA VAL A 24 12.67 10.42 -0.35
C VAL A 24 11.83 10.22 0.90
N GLY A 25 10.52 10.42 0.78
CA GLY A 25 9.56 10.07 1.82
C GLY A 25 9.18 8.59 1.72
N VAL A 26 9.21 7.87 2.84
CA VAL A 26 8.88 6.45 2.92
C VAL A 26 7.61 6.26 3.74
N VAL A 27 6.65 5.52 3.18
CA VAL A 27 5.50 4.97 3.91
C VAL A 27 5.60 3.45 3.86
N ALA A 28 5.62 2.78 5.01
CA ALA A 28 5.73 1.33 5.05
C ALA A 28 4.79 0.71 6.08
N ASN A 29 4.18 -0.43 5.76
CA ASN A 29 3.49 -1.22 6.77
C ASN A 29 4.51 -1.85 7.74
N GLN A 30 4.12 -2.05 9.00
CA GLN A 30 4.96 -2.72 10.01
C GLN A 30 4.30 -4.02 10.46
N PRO A 31 4.63 -5.17 9.83
CA PRO A 31 4.01 -6.46 10.14
C PRO A 31 4.20 -6.92 11.59
N MET A 32 5.22 -6.43 12.31
CA MET A 32 5.44 -6.78 13.72
C MET A 32 4.44 -6.13 14.67
N ILE A 33 3.72 -5.09 14.23
CA ILE A 33 2.75 -4.34 15.03
C ILE A 33 1.38 -4.45 14.36
N LEU A 34 0.41 -5.05 15.05
CA LEU A 34 -0.96 -5.28 14.54
C LEU A 34 -0.98 -5.93 13.14
N ALA A 35 -0.01 -6.81 12.85
CA ALA A 35 0.16 -7.47 11.55
C ALA A 35 0.27 -6.51 10.35
N GLY A 36 0.65 -5.24 10.55
CA GLY A 36 0.72 -4.24 9.49
C GLY A 36 -0.65 -3.78 8.97
N THR A 37 -1.73 -4.05 9.72
CA THR A 37 -3.08 -3.59 9.37
C THR A 37 -3.18 -2.07 9.40
N LEU A 38 -4.05 -1.52 8.55
CA LEU A 38 -4.41 -0.10 8.59
C LEU A 38 -5.55 0.14 9.57
N ASP A 39 -5.41 1.13 10.43
CA ASP A 39 -6.43 1.61 11.35
C ASP A 39 -6.55 3.15 11.27
N ILE A 40 -7.38 3.75 12.12
CA ILE A 40 -7.61 5.21 12.12
C ILE A 40 -6.28 5.98 12.34
N PRO A 41 -5.51 5.74 13.42
CA PRO A 41 -4.23 6.41 13.63
C PRO A 41 -3.22 6.22 12.49
N ALA A 42 -3.06 5.00 11.97
CA ALA A 42 -2.12 4.75 10.88
C ALA A 42 -2.53 5.47 9.59
N SER A 43 -3.83 5.47 9.27
CA SER A 43 -4.37 6.18 8.10
C SER A 43 -4.10 7.68 8.22
N GLN A 44 -4.34 8.27 9.40
CA GLN A 44 -4.07 9.70 9.65
C GLN A 44 -2.57 10.03 9.60
N LYS A 45 -1.72 9.17 10.18
CA LYS A 45 -0.26 9.31 10.17
C LYS A 45 0.27 9.35 8.74
N ALA A 46 -0.07 8.33 7.95
CA ALA A 46 0.37 8.21 6.57
C ALA A 46 -0.22 9.32 5.70
N ALA A 47 -1.51 9.63 5.82
CA ALA A 47 -2.17 10.64 4.99
C ALA A 47 -1.52 12.02 5.14
N ARG A 48 -1.20 12.41 6.38
CA ARG A 48 -0.54 13.68 6.65
C ARG A 48 0.89 13.70 6.11
N PHE A 49 1.61 12.59 6.21
CA PHE A 49 2.97 12.47 5.71
C PHE A 49 3.00 12.53 4.17
N VAL A 50 2.15 11.76 3.48
CA VAL A 50 1.99 11.80 2.01
C VAL A 50 1.66 13.21 1.53
N SER A 51 0.68 13.87 2.17
CA SER A 51 0.30 15.24 1.82
C SER A 51 1.44 16.25 2.02
N PHE A 52 2.27 16.04 3.05
CA PHE A 52 3.46 16.87 3.28
C PHE A 52 4.51 16.65 2.20
N CYS A 53 4.84 15.40 1.90
CA CYS A 53 5.80 15.07 0.85
C CYS A 53 5.38 15.67 -0.49
N ASP A 54 4.12 15.50 -0.87
CA ASP A 54 3.57 16.06 -2.10
C ASP A 54 3.67 17.59 -2.16
N ALA A 55 3.28 18.28 -1.08
CA ALA A 55 3.32 19.75 -1.01
C ALA A 55 4.73 20.35 -1.15
N PHE A 56 5.77 19.57 -0.81
CA PHE A 56 7.17 20.01 -0.86
C PHE A 56 7.98 19.30 -1.96
N ASN A 57 7.30 18.67 -2.93
CA ASN A 57 7.94 17.99 -4.06
C ASN A 57 8.90 16.86 -3.65
N ILE A 58 8.64 16.20 -2.53
CA ILE A 58 9.43 15.06 -2.06
C ILE A 58 8.84 13.78 -2.66
N PRO A 59 9.60 13.00 -3.45
CA PRO A 59 9.11 11.74 -4.00
C PRO A 59 8.78 10.74 -2.90
N LEU A 60 7.85 9.82 -3.21
CA LEU A 60 7.35 8.83 -2.28
C LEU A 60 7.76 7.42 -2.69
N LEU A 61 8.25 6.67 -1.71
CA LEU A 61 8.45 5.23 -1.75
C LEU A 61 7.48 4.56 -0.79
N THR A 62 6.58 3.73 -1.31
CA THR A 62 5.59 2.99 -0.52
C THR A 62 5.99 1.51 -0.44
N LEU A 63 6.18 0.97 0.76
CA LEU A 63 6.52 -0.44 0.99
C LEU A 63 5.33 -1.20 1.59
N VAL A 64 4.81 -2.19 0.87
CA VAL A 64 3.52 -2.80 1.19
C VAL A 64 3.67 -4.22 1.73
N ASP A 65 3.20 -4.42 2.96
CA ASP A 65 2.92 -5.74 3.56
C ASP A 65 1.77 -5.57 4.56
N THR A 66 0.54 -5.60 4.04
CA THR A 66 -0.67 -5.42 4.84
C THR A 66 -1.75 -6.45 4.47
N PRO A 67 -2.37 -7.10 5.47
CA PRO A 67 -3.48 -8.00 5.23
C PRO A 67 -4.83 -7.29 5.10
N GLY A 68 -4.90 -5.96 5.28
CA GLY A 68 -6.15 -5.21 5.26
C GLY A 68 -6.26 -4.15 6.35
N PHE A 69 -7.50 -3.72 6.59
CA PHE A 69 -7.84 -2.85 7.72
C PHE A 69 -8.05 -3.65 9.00
N TYR A 70 -7.73 -3.05 10.15
CA TYR A 70 -7.98 -3.65 11.45
C TYR A 70 -9.50 -3.77 11.68
N PRO A 71 -10.04 -4.96 11.97
CA PRO A 71 -11.47 -5.12 12.18
C PRO A 71 -11.89 -4.67 13.58
N GLY A 72 -13.06 -4.05 13.72
CA GLY A 72 -13.62 -3.79 15.04
C GLY A 72 -14.79 -2.81 15.03
N LYS A 73 -15.83 -3.13 15.81
CA LYS A 73 -17.03 -2.29 15.95
C LYS A 73 -16.70 -0.88 16.46
N ASP A 74 -15.78 -0.76 17.43
CA ASP A 74 -15.32 0.53 17.95
C ASP A 74 -14.69 1.38 16.85
N LEU A 75 -13.87 0.77 15.99
CA LEU A 75 -13.19 1.45 14.89
C LEU A 75 -14.21 2.02 13.89
N GLU A 76 -15.22 1.22 13.53
CA GLU A 76 -16.30 1.68 12.64
C GLU A 76 -17.07 2.86 13.23
N TRP A 77 -17.44 2.78 14.52
CA TRP A 77 -18.15 3.85 15.22
C TRP A 77 -17.34 5.13 15.37
N ARG A 78 -16.02 5.02 15.46
CA ARG A 78 -15.10 6.16 15.49
C ARG A 78 -14.83 6.74 14.09
N GLY A 79 -15.44 6.19 13.05
CA GLY A 79 -15.40 6.73 11.70
C GLY A 79 -14.24 6.21 10.86
N MET A 80 -13.97 4.91 10.88
CA MET A 80 -12.94 4.28 10.03
C MET A 80 -13.11 4.63 8.56
N ILE A 81 -14.34 4.65 8.03
CA ILE A 81 -14.61 5.03 6.63
C ILE A 81 -14.07 6.43 6.31
N ARG A 82 -14.35 7.41 7.20
CA ARG A 82 -13.89 8.80 7.04
C ARG A 82 -12.37 8.89 7.12
N HIS A 83 -11.78 8.29 8.15
CA HIS A 83 -10.35 8.39 8.44
C HIS A 83 -9.47 7.58 7.48
N GLY A 84 -9.92 6.39 7.07
CA GLY A 84 -9.27 5.59 6.03
C GLY A 84 -9.29 6.32 4.69
N GLY A 85 -10.39 7.02 4.39
CA GLY A 85 -10.52 7.88 3.21
C GLY A 85 -9.49 9.00 3.14
N GLN A 86 -8.88 9.42 4.26
CA GLN A 86 -7.84 10.45 4.27
C GLN A 86 -6.57 9.97 3.56
N LEU A 87 -6.17 8.71 3.75
CA LEU A 87 -5.00 8.13 3.10
C LEU A 87 -5.24 7.91 1.61
N VAL A 88 -6.42 7.42 1.26
CA VAL A 88 -6.87 7.30 -0.15
C VAL A 88 -6.77 8.66 -0.84
N PHE A 89 -7.32 9.70 -0.20
CA PHE A 89 -7.30 11.05 -0.74
C PHE A 89 -5.87 11.56 -0.94
N ALA A 90 -5.00 11.34 0.06
CA ALA A 90 -3.62 11.82 0.02
C ALA A 90 -2.86 11.24 -1.17
N TYR A 91 -2.93 9.93 -1.40
CA TYR A 91 -2.29 9.30 -2.57
C TYR A 91 -2.96 9.69 -3.89
N ALA A 92 -4.29 9.70 -3.97
CA ALA A 92 -5.02 10.05 -5.19
C ALA A 92 -4.73 11.49 -5.68
N ARG A 93 -4.33 12.38 -4.75
CA ARG A 93 -4.03 13.77 -5.05
C ARG A 93 -2.54 14.02 -5.28
N ALA A 94 -1.67 13.12 -4.84
CA ALA A 94 -0.24 13.31 -4.91
C ALA A 94 0.27 13.27 -6.36
N THR A 95 1.02 14.30 -6.73
CA THR A 95 1.58 14.52 -8.08
C THR A 95 3.09 14.31 -8.14
N VAL A 96 3.75 14.20 -6.98
CA VAL A 96 5.16 13.80 -6.89
C VAL A 96 5.41 12.42 -7.53
N PRO A 97 6.66 12.07 -7.85
CA PRO A 97 7.02 10.71 -8.20
C PRO A 97 6.63 9.72 -7.09
N ARG A 98 5.92 8.65 -7.46
CA ARG A 98 5.44 7.60 -6.56
C ARG A 98 5.88 6.23 -7.03
N VAL A 99 6.70 5.57 -6.23
CA VAL A 99 7.16 4.19 -6.45
C VAL A 99 6.62 3.31 -5.33
N CYS A 100 5.92 2.24 -5.69
CA CYS A 100 5.39 1.27 -4.74
C CYS A 100 6.15 -0.05 -4.90
N VAL A 101 6.51 -0.69 -3.79
CA VAL A 101 7.11 -2.03 -3.75
C VAL A 101 6.28 -2.91 -2.82
N ILE A 102 5.64 -3.93 -3.40
CA ILE A 102 4.86 -4.92 -2.65
C ILE A 102 5.79 -6.04 -2.21
N LEU A 103 6.00 -6.17 -0.90
CA LEU A 103 6.96 -7.10 -0.32
C LEU A 103 6.34 -8.49 -0.10
N ARG A 104 5.10 -8.49 0.40
CA ARG A 104 4.36 -9.71 0.72
C ARG A 104 2.85 -9.48 0.59
N LYS A 105 2.11 -9.27 1.67
CA LYS A 105 0.64 -9.22 1.60
C LYS A 105 0.15 -7.89 1.06
N SER A 106 -0.80 -7.95 0.13
CA SER A 106 -1.50 -6.76 -0.34
C SER A 106 -2.93 -7.12 -0.74
N TYR A 107 -3.84 -7.02 0.24
CA TYR A 107 -5.21 -7.51 0.07
C TYR A 107 -6.27 -6.40 0.04
N GLY A 108 -7.29 -6.62 -0.80
CA GLY A 108 -8.56 -5.91 -0.77
C GLY A 108 -8.42 -4.39 -0.83
N GLY A 109 -9.18 -3.69 0.02
CA GLY A 109 -9.14 -2.23 0.08
C GLY A 109 -7.77 -1.66 0.46
N ALA A 110 -6.99 -2.38 1.29
CA ALA A 110 -5.68 -1.89 1.72
C ALA A 110 -4.65 -1.92 0.57
N TYR A 111 -4.72 -2.88 -0.35
CA TYR A 111 -3.96 -2.84 -1.61
C TYR A 111 -4.20 -1.52 -2.35
N ILE A 112 -5.47 -1.14 -2.52
CA ILE A 112 -5.85 0.08 -3.24
C ILE A 112 -5.28 1.32 -2.55
N VAL A 113 -5.44 1.38 -1.22
CA VAL A 113 -5.05 2.51 -0.37
C VAL A 113 -3.53 2.68 -0.26
N MET A 114 -2.78 1.58 -0.26
CA MET A 114 -1.32 1.57 -0.17
C MET A 114 -0.67 1.82 -1.55
N ASP A 115 -1.05 2.93 -2.16
CA ASP A 115 -0.41 3.47 -3.37
C ASP A 115 -0.45 2.51 -4.58
N SER A 116 -1.61 1.92 -4.87
CA SER A 116 -1.76 1.00 -6.01
C SER A 116 -1.60 1.69 -7.37
N LYS A 117 -1.32 0.90 -8.43
CA LYS A 117 -1.25 1.40 -9.81
C LYS A 117 -2.51 2.14 -10.27
N LYS A 118 -3.70 1.65 -9.86
CA LYS A 118 -4.98 2.31 -10.19
C LYS A 118 -5.24 3.55 -9.34
N MET A 119 -4.51 3.76 -8.24
CA MET A 119 -4.44 5.04 -7.52
C MET A 119 -3.56 6.07 -8.24
N GLY A 120 -2.86 5.67 -9.31
CA GLY A 120 -2.02 6.55 -10.13
C GLY A 120 -0.55 6.59 -9.74
N ASN A 121 -0.03 5.60 -9.02
CA ASN A 121 1.42 5.51 -8.83
C ASN A 121 2.14 5.40 -10.18
N ASP A 122 3.40 5.83 -10.23
CA ASP A 122 4.16 5.85 -11.47
C ASP A 122 4.74 4.46 -11.77
N LEU A 123 5.26 3.80 -10.74
CA LEU A 123 5.85 2.46 -10.83
C LEU A 123 5.41 1.58 -9.66
N CYS A 124 4.92 0.38 -9.97
CA CYS A 124 4.51 -0.64 -9.02
C CYS A 124 5.37 -1.90 -9.21
N LEU A 125 6.26 -2.17 -8.26
CA LEU A 125 7.11 -3.34 -8.21
C LEU A 125 6.56 -4.35 -7.23
N ALA A 126 6.82 -5.64 -7.45
CA ALA A 126 6.49 -6.68 -6.49
C ALA A 126 7.66 -7.65 -6.32
N TRP A 127 7.83 -8.17 -5.11
CA TRP A 127 8.69 -9.32 -4.86
C TRP A 127 8.01 -10.63 -5.31
N PRO A 128 8.74 -11.73 -5.53
CA PRO A 128 8.15 -13.02 -5.86
C PRO A 128 7.26 -13.56 -4.74
N THR A 129 7.51 -13.12 -3.50
CA THR A 129 6.72 -13.42 -2.29
C THR A 129 5.45 -12.59 -2.15
N ALA A 130 5.17 -11.69 -3.08
CA ALA A 130 4.00 -10.83 -3.00
C ALA A 130 2.71 -11.59 -3.29
N GLU A 131 1.69 -11.34 -2.48
CA GLU A 131 0.38 -11.95 -2.56
C GLU A 131 -0.65 -10.84 -2.77
N LEU A 132 -1.17 -10.73 -4.00
CA LEU A 132 -2.16 -9.73 -4.38
C LEU A 132 -3.51 -10.39 -4.61
N ALA A 133 -4.49 -10.11 -3.75
CA ALA A 133 -5.81 -10.71 -3.85
C ALA A 133 -6.90 -9.83 -3.23
N VAL A 134 -8.16 -10.21 -3.43
CA VAL A 134 -9.29 -9.54 -2.76
C VAL A 134 -9.24 -9.78 -1.24
N MET A 135 -8.84 -10.99 -0.84
CA MET A 135 -8.71 -11.41 0.56
C MET A 135 -7.81 -12.66 0.64
N GLY A 136 -7.41 -13.04 1.85
CA GLY A 136 -6.62 -14.27 2.04
C GLY A 136 -7.43 -15.54 1.79
N ALA A 137 -6.74 -16.66 1.51
CA ALA A 137 -7.37 -17.94 1.17
C ALA A 137 -8.40 -18.41 2.21
N GLY A 138 -8.05 -18.36 3.51
CA GLY A 138 -8.97 -18.76 4.58
C GLY A 138 -10.22 -17.88 4.69
N GLN A 139 -10.10 -16.60 4.36
CA GLN A 139 -11.25 -15.67 4.29
C GLN A 139 -12.11 -15.98 3.06
N ALA A 140 -11.50 -16.23 1.91
CA ALA A 140 -12.21 -16.63 0.69
C ALA A 140 -12.97 -17.94 0.90
N ALA A 141 -12.34 -18.93 1.53
CA ALA A 141 -12.95 -20.22 1.84
C ALA A 141 -14.13 -20.08 2.82
N ALA A 142 -14.03 -19.18 3.81
CA ALA A 142 -15.13 -18.90 4.74
C ALA A 142 -16.42 -18.43 4.04
N ILE A 143 -16.26 -17.72 2.91
CA ILE A 143 -17.37 -17.14 2.15
C ILE A 143 -17.84 -18.10 1.07
N LEU A 144 -16.92 -18.58 0.23
CA LEU A 144 -17.21 -19.36 -0.97
C LEU A 144 -17.49 -20.84 -0.66
N GLN A 145 -16.88 -21.38 0.40
CA GLN A 145 -17.00 -22.79 0.81
C GLN A 145 -17.75 -22.92 2.15
N ARG A 146 -18.77 -22.08 2.38
CA ARG A 146 -19.49 -22.00 3.68
C ARG A 146 -20.17 -23.31 4.10
N ARG A 147 -20.52 -24.18 3.14
CA ARG A 147 -21.22 -25.47 3.38
C ARG A 147 -20.31 -26.69 3.19
N ALA A 148 -19.04 -26.47 2.85
CA ALA A 148 -18.09 -27.54 2.59
C ALA A 148 -17.60 -28.19 3.90
N THR A 149 -17.13 -29.42 3.82
CA THR A 149 -16.47 -30.07 4.96
C THR A 149 -15.12 -29.39 5.26
N PRO A 150 -14.53 -29.60 6.46
CA PRO A 150 -13.20 -29.08 6.76
C PRO A 150 -12.12 -29.50 5.74
N GLU A 151 -12.21 -30.72 5.21
CA GLU A 151 -11.28 -31.26 4.22
C GLU A 151 -11.43 -30.57 2.86
N GLU A 152 -12.67 -30.40 2.39
CA GLU A 152 -12.98 -29.67 1.15
C GLU A 152 -12.54 -28.20 1.25
N ARG A 153 -12.73 -27.60 2.43
CA ARG A 153 -12.29 -26.23 2.70
C ARG A 153 -10.77 -26.11 2.69
N ALA A 154 -10.05 -27.04 3.32
CA ALA A 154 -8.60 -27.07 3.30
C ALA A 154 -8.04 -27.25 1.87
N ALA A 155 -8.67 -28.13 1.07
CA ALA A 155 -8.32 -28.32 -0.33
C ALA A 155 -8.54 -27.03 -1.15
N PHE A 156 -9.65 -26.33 -0.92
CA PHE A 156 -9.91 -25.04 -1.55
C PHE A 156 -8.91 -23.96 -1.13
N GLU A 157 -8.55 -23.89 0.15
CA GLU A 157 -7.55 -22.92 0.65
C GLU A 157 -6.18 -23.16 0.02
N ALA A 158 -5.78 -24.41 -0.18
CA ALA A 158 -4.55 -24.77 -0.90
C ALA A 158 -4.60 -24.35 -2.38
N ASP A 159 -5.66 -24.72 -3.11
CA ASP A 159 -5.85 -24.34 -4.53
C ASP A 159 -5.88 -22.82 -4.72
N TYR A 160 -6.61 -22.11 -3.86
CA TYR A 160 -6.69 -20.66 -3.89
C TYR A 160 -5.31 -20.02 -3.68
N SER A 161 -4.54 -20.54 -2.71
CA SER A 161 -3.21 -20.02 -2.40
C SER A 161 -2.26 -20.21 -3.57
N GLU A 162 -2.20 -21.41 -4.14
CA GLU A 162 -1.33 -21.72 -5.28
C GLU A 162 -1.66 -20.86 -6.51
N ARG A 163 -2.95 -20.74 -6.84
CA ARG A 163 -3.37 -20.10 -8.09
C ARG A 163 -3.46 -18.59 -8.02
N LEU A 164 -3.84 -18.03 -6.87
CA LEU A 164 -4.22 -16.62 -6.76
C LEU A 164 -3.34 -15.80 -5.83
N LEU A 165 -2.65 -16.41 -4.86
CA LEU A 165 -1.75 -15.68 -3.94
C LEU A 165 -0.34 -15.60 -4.51
N ASN A 166 -0.21 -14.93 -5.65
CA ASN A 166 1.06 -14.67 -6.32
C ASN A 166 0.99 -13.30 -7.03
N PRO A 167 2.13 -12.71 -7.44
CA PRO A 167 2.12 -11.40 -8.08
C PRO A 167 1.80 -11.45 -9.58
N TYR A 168 1.88 -12.63 -10.20
CA TYR A 168 1.86 -12.78 -11.65
C TYR A 168 0.48 -12.47 -12.25
N VAL A 169 -0.60 -12.83 -11.55
CA VAL A 169 -1.97 -12.47 -11.99
C VAL A 169 -2.15 -10.95 -12.08
N ALA A 170 -1.54 -10.19 -11.17
CA ALA A 170 -1.59 -8.73 -11.18
C ALA A 170 -0.64 -8.14 -12.25
N ALA A 171 0.51 -8.77 -12.48
CA ALA A 171 1.46 -8.39 -13.51
C ALA A 171 0.89 -8.57 -14.93
N GLU A 172 0.22 -9.69 -15.21
CA GLU A 172 -0.46 -9.95 -16.48
C GLU A 172 -1.52 -8.90 -16.82
N ARG A 173 -2.09 -8.25 -15.80
CA ARG A 173 -3.10 -7.18 -15.95
C ARG A 173 -2.49 -5.78 -15.99
N GLY A 174 -1.17 -5.65 -15.88
CA GLY A 174 -0.47 -4.37 -15.79
C GLY A 174 -0.75 -3.60 -14.51
N TYR A 175 -1.11 -4.28 -13.42
CA TYR A 175 -1.26 -3.66 -12.09
C TYR A 175 0.04 -3.67 -11.29
N VAL A 176 0.96 -4.54 -11.67
CA VAL A 176 2.37 -4.58 -11.26
C VAL A 176 3.18 -4.45 -12.54
N ASP A 177 4.11 -3.50 -12.59
CA ASP A 177 4.93 -3.23 -13.77
C ASP A 177 6.07 -4.26 -13.91
N ALA A 178 6.65 -4.70 -12.79
CA ALA A 178 7.66 -5.75 -12.78
C ALA A 178 7.67 -6.55 -11.48
N VAL A 179 7.94 -7.85 -11.60
CA VAL A 179 8.30 -8.71 -10.48
C VAL A 179 9.82 -8.79 -10.44
N ILE A 180 10.42 -8.36 -9.33
CA ILE A 180 11.87 -8.19 -9.19
C ILE A 180 12.41 -9.01 -8.04
N ASN A 181 13.69 -9.39 -8.08
CA ASN A 181 14.30 -10.05 -6.92
C ASN A 181 14.51 -9.04 -5.77
N PRO A 182 14.35 -9.45 -4.50
CA PRO A 182 14.48 -8.54 -3.37
C PRO A 182 15.77 -7.72 -3.33
N GLU A 183 16.91 -8.32 -3.71
CA GLU A 183 18.23 -7.68 -3.77
C GLU A 183 18.32 -6.56 -4.82
N GLU A 184 17.45 -6.56 -5.82
CA GLU A 184 17.41 -5.55 -6.89
C GLU A 184 16.63 -4.30 -6.48
N THR A 185 15.84 -4.36 -5.41
CA THR A 185 14.91 -3.29 -4.99
C THR A 185 15.56 -1.91 -4.98
N ARG A 186 16.77 -1.78 -4.39
CA ARG A 186 17.46 -0.48 -4.33
C ARG A 186 17.78 0.06 -5.73
N ARG A 187 18.28 -0.80 -6.62
CA ARG A 187 18.65 -0.43 -8.00
C ARG A 187 17.42 0.03 -8.77
N GLU A 188 16.35 -0.73 -8.71
CA GLU A 188 15.11 -0.44 -9.44
C GLU A 188 14.44 0.84 -8.93
N VAL A 189 14.36 1.01 -7.60
CA VAL A 189 13.79 2.23 -7.00
C VAL A 189 14.62 3.46 -7.35
N SER A 190 15.96 3.37 -7.28
CA SER A 190 16.86 4.46 -7.68
C SER A 190 16.64 4.85 -9.15
N ALA A 191 16.66 3.88 -10.07
CA ALA A 191 16.46 4.12 -11.50
C ALA A 191 15.09 4.75 -11.78
N ALA A 192 14.04 4.29 -11.10
CA ALA A 192 12.70 4.85 -11.22
C ALA A 192 12.63 6.32 -10.79
N LEU A 193 13.25 6.67 -9.66
CA LEU A 193 13.28 8.04 -9.17
C LEU A 193 14.04 8.97 -10.12
N VAL A 194 15.14 8.50 -10.70
CA VAL A 194 15.89 9.24 -11.74
C VAL A 194 15.01 9.47 -12.98
N MET A 195 14.32 8.42 -13.46
CA MET A 195 13.43 8.52 -14.62
C MET A 195 12.28 9.50 -14.40
N LEU A 196 11.74 9.56 -13.17
CA LEU A 196 10.56 10.35 -12.83
C LEU A 196 10.88 11.79 -12.38
N ARG A 197 12.15 12.20 -12.38
CA ARG A 197 12.59 13.51 -11.86
C ARG A 197 11.89 14.70 -12.51
N ASP A 198 11.58 14.59 -13.79
CA ASP A 198 10.91 15.63 -14.58
C ASP A 198 9.38 15.42 -14.70
N LYS A 199 8.79 14.56 -13.87
CA LYS A 199 7.35 14.30 -13.85
C LYS A 199 6.58 15.61 -13.68
N ARG A 200 5.55 15.79 -14.53
CA ARG A 200 4.59 16.90 -14.43
C ARG A 200 3.19 16.34 -14.55
N GLU A 201 2.40 16.53 -13.51
CA GLU A 201 0.98 16.15 -13.47
C GLU A 201 0.14 17.39 -13.15
N ARG A 202 -0.98 17.57 -13.85
CA ARG A 202 -1.86 18.72 -13.67
C ARG A 202 -3.17 18.28 -13.02
N LEU A 203 -3.47 18.86 -11.87
CA LEU A 203 -4.77 18.68 -11.22
C LEU A 203 -5.79 19.69 -11.76
N ALA A 204 -7.07 19.34 -11.66
CA ALA A 204 -8.17 20.23 -12.01
C ALA A 204 -8.12 21.53 -11.16
N PRO A 205 -8.29 22.73 -11.76
CA PRO A 205 -8.26 23.99 -11.03
C PRO A 205 -9.36 24.07 -9.96
N ARG A 206 -8.98 24.44 -8.73
CA ARG A 206 -9.88 24.65 -7.59
C ARG A 206 -9.19 25.54 -6.55
N LYS A 207 -9.95 26.19 -5.66
CA LYS A 207 -9.36 26.96 -4.54
C LYS A 207 -8.58 26.04 -3.60
N HIS A 208 -9.20 24.92 -3.23
CA HIS A 208 -8.63 23.82 -2.48
C HIS A 208 -9.53 22.60 -2.70
N ASP A 209 -9.07 21.43 -2.27
CA ASP A 209 -9.88 20.21 -2.17
C ASP A 209 -10.84 20.22 -0.96
N ASN A 210 -11.65 19.18 -0.85
CA ASN A 210 -12.49 18.91 0.32
C ASN A 210 -12.23 17.48 0.84
N THR A 211 -11.00 17.24 1.30
CA THR A 211 -10.63 15.96 1.89
C THR A 211 -11.47 15.64 3.14
N PRO A 212 -11.76 14.37 3.44
CA PRO A 212 -12.34 14.00 4.73
C PRO A 212 -11.49 14.57 5.87
N LEU A 213 -12.12 15.25 6.82
CA LEU A 213 -11.48 15.72 8.06
C LEU A 213 -11.63 14.67 9.15
#